data_AF-A0A7M3NGM0-F1
#
_entry.id   AF-A0A7M3NGM0-F1
#
_cell.length_a   1.000
_cell.length_b   1.000
_cell.length_c   1.000
_cell.angle_alpha   90.00
_cell.angle_beta   90.00
_cell.angle_gamma   90.00
#
_symmetry.space_group_name_H-M   'P 1'
#
loop_
_entity.id
_entity.type
_entity.pdbx_description
1 polymer ?
#
loop_
_entity_poly.entity_id
_entity_poly.type
_entity_poly.pdbx_seq_one_letter_code
_entity_poly.pdbx_strand_id
1 'polypeptide(L)'
;MVNADAAEHLNDDEAPPTPATPTTPAEWDALIAEWDEIRQGYSLGDARGTVLACARNLETSVAADGPDTALWTFGLVLIGPYVIHADPDAAAEARVLKAMAAVERALGQADCAHEEHPCDEMPDDGELDNLLDVLEMLARPEGDTDGESDYRFESRTTREVWACPRNVAGFAREFSQV
;
A
#
# COMPACT_ATOMS: atom_id res chain seq x y z
N MET A 1 -27.88 3.23 55.62
CA MET A 1 -28.44 3.52 54.27
C MET A 1 -28.06 4.96 53.97
N VAL A 2 -27.17 5.31 53.04
CA VAL A 2 -26.92 4.73 51.71
C VAL A 2 -25.44 4.92 51.34
N ASN A 3 -24.83 3.79 50.93
CA ASN A 3 -23.79 3.52 49.92
C ASN A 3 -22.41 4.21 49.89
N ALA A 4 -21.39 3.35 50.04
CA ALA A 4 -20.14 3.29 49.28
C ALA A 4 -20.43 3.18 47.75
N ASP A 5 -19.59 3.56 46.79
CA ASP A 5 -18.20 3.17 46.61
C ASP A 5 -17.56 4.02 45.50
N ALA A 6 -16.23 4.09 45.48
CA ALA A 6 -15.44 4.76 44.48
C ALA A 6 -14.92 3.78 43.41
N ALA A 7 -14.48 4.31 42.25
CA ALA A 7 -13.97 3.62 41.04
C ALA A 7 -15.10 2.98 40.20
N GLU A 8 -15.16 3.10 38.87
CA GLU A 8 -14.14 2.84 37.84
C GLU A 8 -14.24 3.90 36.71
N HIS A 9 -13.17 4.60 36.32
CA HIS A 9 -12.23 4.24 35.25
C HIS A 9 -12.95 3.77 33.97
N LEU A 10 -13.03 4.66 32.97
CA LEU A 10 -12.24 4.58 31.71
C LEU A 10 -12.44 3.25 30.99
N ASN A 11 -13.16 3.29 29.86
CA ASN A 11 -12.81 2.68 28.57
C ASN A 11 -14.10 2.51 27.76
N ASP A 12 -14.23 3.27 26.67
CA ASP A 12 -14.94 2.85 25.44
C ASP A 12 -14.50 3.79 24.29
N ASP A 13 -13.19 4.08 24.23
CA ASP A 13 -12.51 4.43 22.98
C ASP A 13 -12.07 3.10 22.34
N GLU A 14 -13.04 2.26 21.98
CA GLU A 14 -12.76 1.12 21.11
C GLU A 14 -12.53 1.70 19.72
N ALA A 15 -11.27 2.02 19.43
CA ALA A 15 -10.83 2.28 18.08
C ALA A 15 -11.37 1.13 17.20
N PRO A 16 -12.01 1.44 16.05
CA PRO A 16 -12.56 0.41 15.18
C PRO A 16 -11.48 -0.65 14.92
N PRO A 17 -11.85 -1.94 14.85
CA PRO A 17 -10.89 -3.00 14.62
C PRO A 17 -10.05 -2.64 13.40
N THR A 18 -8.73 -2.64 13.59
CA THR A 18 -7.79 -2.43 12.48
C THR A 18 -8.20 -3.42 11.39
N PRO A 19 -8.46 -2.97 10.14
CA PRO A 19 -8.85 -3.89 9.09
C PRO A 19 -7.78 -4.98 9.01
N ALA A 20 -8.24 -6.24 9.06
CA ALA A 20 -7.35 -7.38 9.00
C ALA A 20 -6.55 -7.34 7.70
N THR A 21 -5.27 -7.68 7.77
CA THR A 21 -4.42 -7.87 6.60
C THR A 21 -5.12 -8.87 5.65
N PRO A 22 -5.35 -8.52 4.36
CA PRO A 22 -5.91 -9.46 3.39
C PRO A 22 -5.09 -10.75 3.33
N THR A 23 -5.78 -11.88 3.30
CA THR A 23 -5.17 -13.22 3.27
C THR A 23 -5.53 -14.02 2.02
N THR A 24 -6.47 -13.50 1.23
CA THR A 24 -6.96 -14.13 0.00
C THR A 24 -6.95 -13.14 -1.17
N PRO A 25 -6.88 -13.63 -2.42
CA PRO A 25 -6.95 -12.75 -3.59
C PRO A 25 -8.21 -11.87 -3.63
N ALA A 26 -9.37 -12.41 -3.22
CA ALA A 26 -10.62 -11.64 -3.22
C ALA A 26 -10.62 -10.49 -2.19
N GLU A 27 -9.96 -10.69 -1.04
CA GLU A 27 -9.79 -9.61 -0.05
C GLU A 27 -8.83 -8.53 -0.56
N TRP A 28 -7.78 -8.94 -1.30
CA TRP A 28 -6.90 -8.00 -1.99
C TRP A 28 -7.63 -7.23 -3.09
N ASP A 29 -8.45 -7.90 -3.90
CA ASP A 29 -9.24 -7.25 -4.96
C ASP A 29 -10.17 -6.18 -4.39
N ALA A 30 -10.84 -6.46 -3.28
CA ALA A 30 -11.69 -5.49 -2.60
C ALA A 30 -10.91 -4.28 -2.08
N LEU A 31 -9.72 -4.50 -1.52
CA LEU A 31 -8.87 -3.43 -1.01
C LEU A 31 -8.26 -2.58 -2.15
N ILE A 32 -7.87 -3.20 -3.26
CA ILE A 32 -7.36 -2.51 -4.45
C ILE A 32 -8.46 -1.62 -5.03
N ALA A 33 -9.70 -2.12 -5.12
CA ALA A 33 -10.84 -1.33 -5.55
C ALA A 33 -11.05 -0.12 -4.63
N GLU A 34 -11.01 -0.30 -3.31
CA GLU A 34 -11.12 0.80 -2.34
C GLU A 34 -10.02 1.86 -2.51
N TRP A 35 -8.78 1.44 -2.74
CA TRP A 35 -7.67 2.36 -3.03
C TRP A 35 -7.91 3.14 -4.33
N ASP A 36 -8.44 2.51 -5.37
CA ASP A 36 -8.79 3.21 -6.60
C ASP A 36 -9.89 4.26 -6.36
N GLU A 37 -10.91 3.96 -5.55
CA GLU A 37 -11.94 4.95 -5.20
C GLU A 37 -11.36 6.18 -4.49
N ILE A 38 -10.38 5.96 -3.60
CA ILE A 38 -9.67 7.03 -2.90
C ILE A 38 -8.86 7.86 -3.89
N ARG A 39 -8.07 7.21 -4.75
CA ARG A 39 -7.25 7.87 -5.78
C ARG A 39 -8.09 8.77 -6.68
N GLN A 40 -9.23 8.28 -7.12
CA GLN A 40 -10.15 8.98 -8.02
C GLN A 40 -11.00 10.04 -7.31
N GLY A 41 -10.94 10.13 -5.97
CA GLY A 41 -11.64 11.12 -5.17
C GLY A 41 -13.15 10.90 -5.03
N TYR A 42 -13.66 9.71 -5.37
CA TYR A 42 -15.08 9.36 -5.19
C TYR A 42 -15.34 8.41 -4.02
N SER A 43 -14.31 8.08 -3.23
CA SER A 43 -14.47 7.27 -2.01
C SER A 43 -15.57 7.84 -1.10
N LEU A 44 -16.52 6.98 -0.74
CA LEU A 44 -17.60 7.30 0.21
C LEU A 44 -17.29 6.81 1.64
N GLY A 45 -16.13 6.17 1.82
CA GLY A 45 -15.69 5.56 3.07
C GLY A 45 -14.72 6.44 3.88
N ASP A 46 -14.05 5.81 4.86
CA ASP A 46 -13.01 6.46 5.67
C ASP A 46 -11.64 6.40 4.95
N ALA A 47 -11.48 7.22 3.91
CA ALA A 47 -10.25 7.28 3.11
C ALA A 47 -9.00 7.49 3.98
N ARG A 48 -9.09 8.35 5.00
CA ARG A 48 -8.00 8.58 5.97
C ARG A 48 -7.69 7.32 6.78
N GLY A 49 -8.71 6.63 7.28
CA GLY A 49 -8.56 5.37 7.99
C GLY A 49 -7.88 4.30 7.13
N THR A 50 -8.25 4.21 5.85
CA THR A 50 -7.69 3.26 4.88
C THR A 50 -6.23 3.56 4.56
N VAL A 51 -5.87 4.84 4.37
CA VAL A 51 -4.46 5.26 4.23
C VAL A 51 -3.63 4.87 5.46
N LEU A 52 -4.14 5.19 6.66
CA LEU A 52 -3.45 4.86 7.91
C LEU A 52 -3.33 3.35 8.13
N ALA A 53 -4.33 2.58 7.73
CA ALA A 53 -4.27 1.11 7.76
C ALA A 53 -3.23 0.56 6.79
N CYS A 54 -3.17 1.09 5.57
CA CYS A 54 -2.16 0.72 4.58
C CYS A 54 -0.75 0.98 5.13
N ALA A 55 -0.49 2.16 5.70
CA ALA A 55 0.79 2.49 6.31
C ALA A 55 1.16 1.59 7.51
N ARG A 56 0.19 1.19 8.35
CA ARG A 56 0.42 0.24 9.46
C ARG A 56 0.76 -1.16 8.97
N ASN A 57 0.05 -1.65 7.95
CA ASN A 57 0.32 -2.96 7.36
C ASN A 57 1.67 -2.98 6.66
N LEU A 58 2.04 -1.90 5.96
CA LEU A 58 3.36 -1.77 5.34
C LEU A 58 4.49 -1.90 6.38
N GLU A 59 4.41 -1.15 7.48
CA GLU A 59 5.43 -1.25 8.52
C GLU A 59 5.51 -2.63 9.16
N THR A 60 4.36 -3.28 9.35
CA THR A 60 4.31 -4.64 9.89
C THR A 60 4.95 -5.63 8.92
N SER A 61 4.66 -5.49 7.62
CA SER A 61 5.23 -6.33 6.56
C SER A 61 6.74 -6.13 6.47
N VAL A 62 7.24 -4.89 6.41
CA VAL A 62 8.68 -4.59 6.38
C VAL A 62 9.41 -5.13 7.60
N ALA A 63 8.85 -4.96 8.80
CA ALA A 63 9.46 -5.45 10.03
C ALA A 63 9.56 -6.98 10.09
N ALA A 64 8.67 -7.68 9.38
CA ALA A 64 8.62 -9.14 9.30
C ALA A 64 9.33 -9.72 8.07
N ASP A 65 9.91 -8.89 7.19
CA ASP A 65 10.36 -9.29 5.84
C ASP A 65 9.22 -10.01 5.08
N GLY A 66 8.03 -9.44 5.18
CA GLY A 66 6.79 -10.03 4.72
C GLY A 66 6.63 -10.00 3.20
N PRO A 67 6.03 -11.06 2.60
CA PRO A 67 5.90 -11.20 1.15
C PRO A 67 5.03 -10.10 0.50
N ASP A 68 4.15 -9.48 1.29
CA ASP A 68 3.21 -8.47 0.81
C ASP A 68 3.78 -7.04 0.82
N THR A 69 5.06 -6.85 1.17
CA THR A 69 5.70 -5.53 1.27
C THR A 69 5.53 -4.74 -0.04
N ALA A 70 5.65 -5.40 -1.19
CA ALA A 70 5.43 -4.78 -2.49
C ALA A 70 3.97 -4.29 -2.66
N LEU A 71 2.98 -5.13 -2.35
CA LEU A 71 1.56 -4.78 -2.45
C LEU A 71 1.21 -3.56 -1.59
N TRP A 72 1.66 -3.53 -0.34
CA TRP A 72 1.42 -2.40 0.55
C TRP A 72 2.14 -1.12 0.10
N THR A 73 3.36 -1.24 -0.44
CA THR A 73 4.09 -0.08 -0.96
C THR A 73 3.37 0.52 -2.15
N PHE A 74 2.96 -0.30 -3.13
CA PHE A 74 2.24 0.16 -4.30
C PHE A 74 0.84 0.67 -3.98
N GLY A 75 0.17 0.11 -2.97
CA GLY A 75 -1.08 0.66 -2.46
C GLY A 75 -0.92 2.09 -1.93
N LEU A 76 0.16 2.38 -1.19
CA LEU A 76 0.46 3.75 -0.76
C LEU A 76 0.80 4.68 -1.93
N VAL A 77 1.56 4.21 -2.92
CA VAL A 77 1.85 5.00 -4.14
C VAL A 77 0.56 5.35 -4.86
N LEU A 78 -0.35 4.38 -5.02
CA LEU A 78 -1.64 4.57 -5.71
C LEU A 78 -2.51 5.64 -5.03
N ILE A 79 -2.58 5.63 -3.70
CA ILE A 79 -3.36 6.62 -2.92
C ILE A 79 -2.55 7.86 -2.52
N GLY A 80 -1.31 7.99 -3.00
CA GLY A 80 -0.43 9.13 -2.77
C GLY A 80 -1.04 10.49 -3.12
N PRO A 81 -1.69 10.64 -4.28
CA PRO A 81 -2.36 11.89 -4.65
C PRO A 81 -3.39 12.36 -3.62
N TYR A 82 -4.12 11.44 -2.97
CA TYR A 82 -5.02 11.79 -1.86
C TYR A 82 -4.24 12.36 -0.67
N VAL A 83 -3.11 11.73 -0.30
CA VAL A 83 -2.27 12.20 0.81
C VAL A 83 -1.69 13.59 0.54
N ILE A 84 -1.23 13.84 -0.68
CA ILE A 84 -0.52 15.08 -1.05
C ILE A 84 -1.50 16.23 -1.33
N HIS A 85 -2.64 15.95 -1.97
CA HIS A 85 -3.51 17.01 -2.51
C HIS A 85 -4.85 17.17 -1.78
N ALA A 86 -5.35 16.14 -1.09
CA ALA A 86 -6.64 16.19 -0.41
C ALA A 86 -6.55 16.60 1.07
N ASP A 87 -5.32 16.81 1.59
CA ASP A 87 -5.01 17.20 2.97
C ASP A 87 -5.74 16.33 4.01
N PRO A 88 -5.42 15.01 4.11
CA PRO A 88 -6.01 14.12 5.10
C PRO A 88 -5.54 14.37 6.54
N ASP A 89 -4.79 15.46 6.75
CA ASP A 89 -4.01 15.90 7.89
C ASP A 89 -2.52 15.47 7.96
N ALA A 90 -1.74 16.33 8.62
CA ALA A 90 -0.30 16.19 8.77
C ALA A 90 0.15 14.94 9.55
N ALA A 91 -0.73 14.36 10.39
CA ALA A 91 -0.39 13.15 11.14
C ALA A 91 -0.47 11.90 10.24
N ALA A 92 -1.46 11.85 9.35
CA ALA A 92 -1.57 10.82 8.33
C ALA A 92 -0.41 10.90 7.33
N GLU A 93 -0.09 12.09 6.83
CA GLU A 93 1.06 12.31 5.96
C GLU A 93 2.38 11.85 6.61
N ALA A 94 2.68 12.32 7.83
CA ALA A 94 3.89 11.94 8.55
C ALA A 94 3.99 10.42 8.79
N ARG A 95 2.84 9.75 8.98
CA ARG A 95 2.78 8.30 9.16
C ARG A 95 3.13 7.56 7.87
N VAL A 96 2.61 8.02 6.73
CA VAL A 96 2.88 7.44 5.40
C VAL A 96 4.36 7.62 5.05
N LEU A 97 4.90 8.84 5.19
CA LEU A 97 6.31 9.12 4.93
C LEU A 97 7.24 8.26 5.80
N LYS A 98 6.88 8.06 7.07
CA LYS A 98 7.64 7.16 7.96
C LYS A 98 7.62 5.71 7.46
N ALA A 99 6.48 5.22 6.98
CA ALA A 99 6.37 3.86 6.46
C ALA A 99 7.18 3.67 5.16
N MET A 100 7.10 4.63 4.23
CA MET A 100 7.89 4.60 2.98
C MET A 100 9.40 4.68 3.26
N ALA A 101 9.82 5.53 4.20
CA ALA A 101 11.23 5.59 4.63
C ALA A 101 11.71 4.28 5.30
N ALA A 102 10.80 3.48 5.89
CA ALA A 102 11.15 2.16 6.43
C ALA A 102 11.41 1.15 5.30
N VAL A 103 10.60 1.18 4.23
CA VAL A 103 10.81 0.38 3.03
C VAL A 103 12.16 0.70 2.37
N GLU A 104 12.44 1.98 2.11
CA GLU A 104 13.70 2.41 1.51
C GLU A 104 14.89 1.94 2.35
N ARG A 105 14.83 2.06 3.67
CA ARG A 105 15.92 1.62 4.55
C ARG A 105 16.11 0.11 4.55
N ALA A 106 15.03 -0.66 4.50
CA ALA A 106 15.08 -2.11 4.54
C ALA A 106 15.55 -2.71 3.21
N LEU A 107 15.08 -2.17 2.08
CA LEU A 107 15.24 -2.76 0.76
C LEU A 107 16.23 -2.02 -0.14
N GLY A 108 16.55 -0.75 0.15
CA GLY A 108 17.31 0.13 -0.74
C GLY A 108 18.80 -0.21 -0.90
N GLN A 109 19.30 -1.23 -0.19
CA GLN A 109 20.67 -1.75 -0.35
C GLN A 109 20.68 -3.23 -0.79
N ALA A 110 19.52 -3.81 -1.09
CA ALA A 110 19.45 -5.18 -1.55
C ALA A 110 19.88 -5.27 -3.02
N ASP A 111 20.80 -6.17 -3.30
CA ASP A 111 21.24 -6.46 -4.66
C ASP A 111 20.15 -7.22 -5.44
N CYS A 112 19.99 -6.89 -6.72
CA CYS A 112 19.15 -7.64 -7.65
C CYS A 112 19.84 -7.75 -9.01
N ALA A 113 19.54 -8.82 -9.75
CA ALA A 113 20.18 -9.11 -11.04
C ALA A 113 19.43 -8.52 -12.25
N HIS A 114 18.30 -7.85 -12.02
CA HIS A 114 17.52 -7.23 -13.10
C HIS A 114 18.27 -6.03 -13.70
N GLU A 115 18.25 -5.92 -15.03
CA GLU A 115 18.97 -4.87 -15.75
C GLU A 115 18.21 -3.53 -15.72
N GLU A 116 16.88 -3.57 -15.66
CA GLU A 116 15.99 -2.42 -15.71
C GLU A 116 14.93 -2.50 -14.59
N HIS A 117 14.55 -1.34 -14.05
CA HIS A 117 13.53 -1.23 -12.99
C HIS A 117 12.50 -0.16 -13.35
N PRO A 118 11.20 -0.44 -13.22
CA PRO A 118 10.15 0.57 -13.41
C PRO A 118 10.36 1.83 -12.57
N CYS A 119 10.93 1.72 -11.37
CA CYS A 119 11.23 2.89 -10.53
C CYS A 119 12.28 3.85 -11.12
N ASP A 120 13.07 3.44 -12.12
CA ASP A 120 14.08 4.28 -12.75
C ASP A 120 13.47 5.26 -13.79
N GLU A 121 12.30 4.93 -14.34
CA GLU A 121 11.52 5.76 -15.28
C GLU A 121 10.13 5.99 -14.67
N MET A 122 10.07 6.88 -13.67
CA MET A 122 8.87 7.04 -12.86
C MET A 122 7.63 7.35 -13.71
N PRO A 123 6.48 6.75 -13.37
CA PRO A 123 5.26 6.95 -14.10
C PRO A 123 4.76 8.39 -14.08
N ASP A 124 4.50 8.96 -15.25
CA ASP A 124 3.63 10.13 -15.44
C ASP A 124 2.25 9.84 -14.81
N ASP A 125 1.42 10.86 -14.51
CA ASP A 125 0.08 10.65 -13.91
C ASP A 125 -0.79 9.63 -14.67
N GLY A 126 -0.58 9.48 -16.00
CA GLY A 126 -1.28 8.50 -16.84
C GLY A 126 -0.79 7.06 -16.70
N GLU A 127 0.37 6.83 -16.09
CA GLU A 127 0.94 5.52 -15.82
C GLU A 127 0.55 4.97 -14.43
N LEU A 128 -0.08 5.78 -13.56
CA LEU A 128 -0.71 5.29 -12.32
C LEU A 128 -1.87 4.33 -12.59
N ASP A 129 -2.55 4.46 -13.74
CA ASP A 129 -3.60 3.50 -14.13
C ASP A 129 -3.01 2.09 -14.36
N ASN A 130 -1.74 1.99 -14.79
CA ASN A 130 -1.04 0.70 -14.92
C ASN A 130 -0.70 0.08 -13.55
N LEU A 131 -0.72 0.86 -12.46
CA LEU A 131 -0.41 0.36 -11.13
C LEU A 131 -1.50 -0.55 -10.57
N LEU A 132 -2.76 -0.39 -11.02
CA LEU A 132 -3.86 -1.30 -10.67
C LEU A 132 -3.59 -2.71 -11.21
N ASP A 133 -3.20 -2.82 -12.47
CA ASP A 133 -2.85 -4.11 -13.10
C ASP A 133 -1.68 -4.77 -12.36
N VAL A 134 -0.69 -3.99 -11.92
CA VAL A 134 0.44 -4.48 -11.12
C VAL A 134 -0.01 -5.01 -9.77
N LEU A 135 -0.88 -4.28 -9.07
CA LEU A 135 -1.43 -4.70 -7.78
C LEU A 135 -2.24 -5.99 -7.91
N GLU A 136 -3.09 -6.10 -8.93
CA GLU A 136 -3.86 -7.30 -9.22
C GLU A 136 -2.97 -8.50 -9.55
N MET A 137 -1.97 -8.28 -10.40
CA MET A 137 -0.96 -9.29 -10.74
C MET A 137 -0.27 -9.78 -9.46
N LEU A 138 0.17 -8.88 -8.57
CA LEU A 138 0.84 -9.23 -7.32
C LEU A 138 -0.08 -9.96 -6.32
N ALA A 139 -1.36 -9.60 -6.26
CA ALA A 139 -2.34 -10.25 -5.38
C ALA A 139 -2.68 -11.69 -5.78
N ARG A 140 -2.39 -12.10 -7.04
CA ARG A 140 -2.76 -13.41 -7.60
C ARG A 140 -1.53 -14.24 -8.01
N PRO A 141 -0.82 -14.89 -7.06
CA PRO A 141 0.40 -15.65 -7.36
C PRO A 141 0.18 -16.91 -8.22
N GLU A 142 -1.04 -17.46 -8.28
CA GLU A 142 -1.34 -18.70 -9.00
C GLU A 142 -1.92 -18.48 -10.42
N GLY A 143 -2.04 -17.23 -10.88
CA GLY A 143 -2.81 -16.85 -12.07
C GLY A 143 -2.15 -17.04 -13.44
N ASP A 144 -1.15 -17.92 -13.58
CA ASP A 144 -0.39 -18.08 -14.84
C ASP A 144 -0.78 -19.33 -15.68
N THR A 145 -1.87 -20.02 -15.33
CA THR A 145 -2.37 -21.15 -16.14
C THR A 145 -3.80 -20.93 -16.58
N ASP A 146 -3.95 -20.21 -17.68
CA ASP A 146 -4.88 -20.46 -18.79
C ASP A 146 -5.31 -19.12 -19.37
N GLY A 147 -4.81 -18.85 -20.58
CA GLY A 147 -4.91 -17.57 -21.25
C GLY A 147 -6.35 -17.11 -21.46
N GLU A 148 -6.65 -15.95 -20.89
CA GLU A 148 -7.45 -14.86 -21.46
C GLU A 148 -7.51 -13.74 -20.42
N SER A 149 -6.33 -13.23 -20.07
CA SER A 149 -6.20 -11.87 -19.57
C SER A 149 -5.95 -11.01 -20.80
N ASP A 150 -6.96 -10.26 -21.23
CA ASP A 150 -6.86 -9.27 -22.32
C ASP A 150 -5.99 -8.06 -21.89
N TYR A 151 -5.39 -8.11 -20.69
CA TYR A 151 -4.41 -7.15 -20.18
C TYR A 151 -3.08 -7.39 -20.87
N ARG A 152 -3.01 -6.90 -22.10
CA ARG A 152 -1.78 -6.76 -22.86
C ARG A 152 -0.92 -5.71 -22.17
N PHE A 153 -0.21 -6.13 -21.13
CA PHE A 153 0.86 -5.37 -20.52
C PHE A 153 1.89 -5.11 -21.63
N GLU A 154 1.85 -3.91 -22.22
CA GLU A 154 2.84 -3.50 -23.23
C GLU A 154 4.20 -3.22 -22.58
N SER A 155 4.25 -3.14 -21.24
CA SER A 155 5.50 -3.13 -20.49
C SER A 155 6.05 -4.56 -20.39
N ARG A 156 7.34 -4.75 -20.66
CA ARG A 156 7.98 -6.08 -20.72
C ARG A 156 8.29 -6.65 -19.33
N THR A 157 7.71 -6.07 -18.29
CA THR A 157 8.20 -6.23 -16.92
C THR A 157 7.42 -7.29 -16.16
N THR A 158 8.15 -8.26 -15.60
CA THR A 158 7.54 -9.41 -14.90
C THR A 158 7.14 -9.08 -13.47
N ARG A 159 6.30 -9.93 -12.87
CA ARG A 159 5.97 -9.92 -11.44
C ARG A 159 7.22 -9.85 -10.56
N GLU A 160 8.26 -10.61 -10.90
CA GLU A 160 9.53 -10.66 -10.16
C GLU A 160 10.26 -9.31 -10.17
N VAL A 161 10.25 -8.60 -11.30
CA VAL A 161 10.87 -7.27 -11.39
C VAL A 161 10.07 -6.24 -10.59
N TRP A 162 8.74 -6.27 -10.68
CA TRP A 162 7.87 -5.37 -9.90
C TRP A 162 8.04 -5.55 -8.39
N ALA A 163 8.11 -6.81 -7.93
CA ALA A 163 8.29 -7.14 -6.51
C ALA A 163 9.76 -7.08 -6.05
N CYS A 164 10.72 -6.79 -6.92
CA CYS A 164 12.13 -6.84 -6.51
C CYS A 164 12.46 -5.71 -5.51
N PRO A 165 13.36 -5.96 -4.55
CA PRO A 165 13.66 -5.00 -3.49
C PRO A 165 14.07 -3.60 -3.99
N ARG A 166 14.87 -3.54 -5.05
CA ARG A 166 15.32 -2.28 -5.65
C ARG A 166 14.14 -1.47 -6.20
N ASN A 167 13.22 -2.12 -6.90
CA ASN A 167 12.06 -1.45 -7.47
C ASN A 167 11.15 -0.89 -6.37
N VAL A 168 10.82 -1.73 -5.38
CA VAL A 168 9.98 -1.34 -4.25
C VAL A 168 10.61 -0.19 -3.44
N ALA A 169 11.92 -0.24 -3.20
CA ALA A 169 12.64 0.86 -2.54
C ALA A 169 12.66 2.15 -3.37
N GLY A 170 12.78 2.04 -4.71
CA GLY A 170 12.76 3.18 -5.61
C GLY A 170 11.45 3.96 -5.52
N PHE A 171 10.32 3.27 -5.66
CA PHE A 171 9.00 3.90 -5.51
C PHE A 171 8.79 4.51 -4.12
N ALA A 172 9.26 3.83 -3.05
CA ALA A 172 9.19 4.37 -1.70
C ALA A 172 10.00 5.67 -1.51
N ARG A 173 11.17 5.75 -2.14
CA ARG A 173 12.03 6.94 -2.11
C ARG A 173 11.41 8.10 -2.88
N GLU A 174 10.88 7.87 -4.07
CA GLU A 174 10.28 8.94 -4.88
C GLU A 174 9.01 9.48 -4.21
N PHE A 175 8.19 8.61 -3.61
CA PHE A 175 7.05 9.04 -2.77
C PHE A 175 7.47 9.94 -1.61
N SER A 176 8.66 9.77 -1.07
CA SER A 176 9.11 10.55 0.09
C SER A 176 9.70 11.92 -0.30
N GLN A 177 9.81 12.22 -1.60
CA GLN A 177 10.39 13.45 -2.13
C GLN A 177 9.35 14.47 -2.61
N VAL A 178 8.06 14.11 -2.62
CA VAL A 178 6.96 15.00 -3.07
C VAL A 178 6.62 16.07 -2.04
#